data_AF-A0A1U7IKZ7-F1
#
_entry.id   AF-A0A1U7IKZ7-F1
#
_cell.length_a   1.000
_cell.length_b   1.000
_cell.length_c   1.000
_cell.angle_alpha   90.00
_cell.angle_beta   90.00
_cell.angle_gamma   90.00
#
_symmetry.space_group_name_H-M   'P 1'
#
loop_
_entity.id
_entity.type
_entity.pdbx_description
1 polymer ?
#
loop_
_entity_poly.entity_id
_entity_poly.type
_entity_poly.pdbx_seq_one_letter_code
_entity_poly.pdbx_strand_id
1 'polypeptide(L)'
;MSFPSEGHEWRSIFLLRTLGYCLLLFVFFDLIYLLFPASFMNPIWEFQTIGGIVDRMALPLLGFVLVFLGEGNLRTKQEIFILKYLSWLSLVIAILLGLLIPLCLSNTYRINNLNNNQITAQATQRMSQIQQFEEQLGKATTSDFETLLGRINTQNSAEKIANPEELKNRLLAESTTAKRNLEQQVATTRQSKRLELIKSALKAIVGAIISIFLLIRIWQATRWARKSMRRKDEW
;
A
#
# COMPACT_ATOMS: atom_id res chain seq x y z
N MET A 1 -7.58 50.42 29.00
CA MET A 1 -6.78 50.20 27.77
C MET A 1 -7.30 48.91 27.14
N SER A 2 -8.30 49.03 26.27
CA SER A 2 -9.03 47.90 25.66
C SER A 2 -8.51 47.68 24.26
N PHE A 3 -7.97 46.49 24.01
CA PHE A 3 -7.49 46.10 22.68
C PHE A 3 -8.69 45.78 21.76
N PRO A 4 -8.71 46.29 20.52
CA PRO A 4 -9.68 45.88 19.51
C PRO A 4 -9.22 44.56 18.87
N SER A 5 -9.19 43.45 19.62
CA SER A 5 -8.72 42.14 19.11
C SER A 5 -9.84 41.23 18.61
N GLU A 6 -11.09 41.44 19.02
CA GLU A 6 -12.16 40.47 18.76
C GLU A 6 -12.45 40.28 17.26
N GLY A 7 -12.39 41.34 16.44
CA GLY A 7 -12.71 41.24 15.00
C GLY A 7 -11.71 40.41 14.17
N HIS A 8 -10.45 40.32 14.58
CA HIS A 8 -9.40 39.59 13.86
C HIS A 8 -9.38 38.10 14.18
N GLU A 9 -9.72 37.73 15.42
CA GLU A 9 -9.81 36.35 15.88
C GLU A 9 -10.92 35.59 15.14
N TRP A 10 -12.09 36.21 14.96
CA TRP A 10 -13.22 35.59 14.26
C TRP A 10 -12.97 35.36 12.77
N ARG A 11 -12.30 36.30 12.09
CA ARG A 11 -11.89 36.12 10.68
C ARG A 11 -10.90 34.97 10.53
N SER A 12 -9.97 34.83 11.48
CA SER A 12 -9.00 33.74 11.49
C SER A 12 -9.69 32.38 11.67
N ILE A 13 -10.67 32.28 12.59
CA ILE A 13 -11.46 31.06 12.78
C ILE A 13 -12.26 30.71 11.53
N PHE A 14 -12.86 31.70 10.85
CA PHE A 14 -13.61 31.49 9.61
C PHE A 14 -12.72 30.96 8.47
N LEU A 15 -11.51 31.51 8.32
CA LEU A 15 -10.51 31.02 7.35
C LEU A 15 -10.11 29.57 7.64
N LEU A 16 -9.85 29.24 8.91
CA LEU A 16 -9.50 27.86 9.32
C LEU A 16 -10.63 26.87 9.02
N ARG A 17 -11.89 27.23 9.27
CA ARG A 17 -13.05 26.39 8.92
C ARG A 17 -13.14 26.15 7.43
N THR A 18 -13.00 27.21 6.64
CA THR A 18 -13.04 27.14 5.16
C THR A 18 -11.92 26.24 4.64
N LEU A 19 -10.71 26.38 5.18
CA LEU A 19 -9.58 25.51 4.87
C LEU A 19 -9.88 24.04 5.21
N GLY A 20 -10.51 23.79 6.35
CA GLY A 20 -10.95 22.46 6.74
C GLY A 20 -11.92 21.82 5.73
N TYR A 21 -12.92 22.58 5.25
CA TYR A 21 -13.84 22.10 4.21
C TYR A 21 -13.12 21.83 2.88
N CYS A 22 -12.21 22.71 2.46
CA CYS A 22 -11.41 22.52 1.26
C CYS A 22 -10.53 21.26 1.36
N LEU A 23 -9.90 21.01 2.51
CA LEU A 23 -9.09 19.82 2.76
C LEU A 23 -9.93 18.54 2.68
N LEU A 24 -11.12 18.52 3.30
CA LEU A 24 -12.01 17.36 3.25
C LEU A 24 -12.49 17.08 1.83
N LEU A 25 -12.79 18.13 1.05
CA LEU A 25 -13.17 18.01 -0.34
C LEU A 25 -12.00 17.48 -1.20
N PHE A 26 -10.78 17.94 -0.95
CA PHE A 26 -9.58 17.46 -1.64
C PHE A 26 -9.36 15.96 -1.39
N VAL A 27 -9.43 15.55 -0.11
CA VAL A 27 -9.32 14.13 0.27
C VAL A 27 -10.43 13.29 -0.36
N PHE A 28 -11.63 13.82 -0.50
CA PHE A 28 -12.72 13.12 -1.17
C PHE A 28 -12.39 12.79 -2.62
N PHE A 29 -11.81 13.73 -3.38
CA PHE A 29 -11.34 13.46 -4.74
C PHE A 29 -10.16 12.48 -4.78
N ASP A 30 -9.22 12.58 -3.84
CA ASP A 30 -8.12 11.61 -3.72
C ASP A 30 -8.64 10.18 -3.45
N LEU A 31 -9.69 10.04 -2.64
CA LEU A 31 -10.32 8.75 -2.36
C LEU A 31 -11.03 8.19 -3.60
N ILE A 32 -11.72 9.04 -4.38
CA ILE A 32 -12.30 8.63 -5.66
C ILE A 32 -11.19 8.14 -6.58
N TYR A 33 -10.11 8.92 -6.75
CA TYR A 33 -9.00 8.52 -7.61
C TYR A 33 -8.37 7.20 -7.16
N LEU A 34 -8.19 7.00 -5.85
CA LEU A 34 -7.65 5.76 -5.30
C LEU A 34 -8.54 4.54 -5.56
N LEU A 35 -9.86 4.72 -5.57
CA LEU A 35 -10.81 3.63 -5.78
C LEU A 35 -10.94 3.22 -7.25
N PHE A 36 -10.42 4.00 -8.21
CA PHE A 36 -10.49 3.69 -9.64
C PHE A 36 -9.11 3.27 -10.21
N PRO A 37 -9.00 2.14 -10.93
CA PRO A 37 -10.06 1.18 -11.27
C PRO A 37 -10.36 0.25 -10.08
N ALA A 38 -11.64 0.10 -9.73
CA ALA A 38 -12.05 -0.73 -8.60
C ALA A 38 -11.89 -2.22 -8.95
N SER A 39 -11.03 -2.92 -8.21
CA SER A 39 -10.80 -4.36 -8.38
C SER A 39 -11.05 -5.11 -7.06
N PHE A 40 -12.31 -5.07 -6.63
CA PHE A 40 -12.76 -5.85 -5.48
C PHE A 40 -12.46 -7.35 -5.70
N MET A 41 -12.16 -8.09 -4.64
CA MET A 41 -11.70 -9.49 -4.63
C MET A 41 -10.25 -9.71 -5.05
N ASN A 42 -9.59 -8.74 -5.69
CA ASN A 42 -8.17 -8.81 -5.94
C ASN A 42 -7.40 -8.45 -4.66
N PRO A 43 -6.68 -9.39 -4.03
CA PRO A 43 -6.03 -9.14 -2.75
C PRO A 43 -4.95 -8.07 -2.84
N ILE A 44 -4.29 -7.94 -4.00
CA ILE A 44 -3.25 -6.91 -4.23
C ILE A 44 -3.88 -5.52 -4.24
N TRP A 45 -4.96 -5.35 -5.02
CA TRP A 45 -5.68 -4.08 -5.08
C TRP A 45 -6.27 -3.71 -3.72
N GLU A 46 -6.91 -4.65 -3.04
CA GLU A 46 -7.50 -4.42 -1.72
C GLU A 46 -6.43 -3.98 -0.71
N PHE A 47 -5.30 -4.68 -0.66
CA PHE A 47 -4.19 -4.35 0.24
C PHE A 47 -3.60 -2.95 -0.06
N GLN A 48 -3.35 -2.65 -1.34
CA GLN A 48 -2.84 -1.34 -1.76
C GLN A 48 -3.83 -0.21 -1.47
N THR A 49 -5.11 -0.45 -1.71
CA THR A 49 -6.18 0.52 -1.44
C THR A 49 -6.31 0.78 0.05
N ILE A 50 -6.29 -0.25 0.90
CA ILE A 50 -6.30 -0.10 2.36
C ILE A 50 -5.10 0.74 2.82
N GLY A 51 -3.90 0.40 2.35
CA GLY A 51 -2.70 1.17 2.65
C GLY A 51 -2.82 2.63 2.19
N GLY A 52 -3.33 2.84 0.98
CA GLY A 52 -3.54 4.18 0.40
C GLY A 52 -4.58 5.02 1.13
N ILE A 53 -5.65 4.42 1.65
CA ILE A 53 -6.65 5.09 2.49
C ILE A 53 -5.98 5.52 3.80
N VAL A 54 -5.30 4.60 4.47
CA VAL A 54 -4.64 4.87 5.76
C VAL A 54 -3.58 5.96 5.63
N ASP A 55 -2.75 5.92 4.58
CA ASP A 55 -1.70 6.91 4.34
C ASP A 55 -2.25 8.33 4.14
N ARG A 56 -3.49 8.44 3.66
CA ARG A 56 -4.16 9.73 3.46
C ARG A 56 -4.93 10.21 4.69
N MET A 57 -5.07 9.41 5.75
CA MET A 57 -5.91 9.75 6.91
C MET A 57 -5.46 10.97 7.70
N ALA A 58 -4.19 11.39 7.59
CA ALA A 58 -3.72 12.61 8.25
C ALA A 58 -4.47 13.87 7.80
N LEU A 59 -4.74 14.01 6.49
CA LEU A 59 -5.44 15.16 5.93
C LEU A 59 -6.92 15.28 6.36
N PRO A 60 -7.77 14.23 6.26
CA PRO A 60 -9.15 14.31 6.71
C PRO A 60 -9.23 14.49 8.23
N LEU A 61 -8.33 13.90 9.02
CA LEU A 61 -8.28 14.15 10.47
C LEU A 61 -8.06 15.64 10.77
N LEU A 62 -7.09 16.26 10.08
CA LEU A 62 -6.84 17.70 10.20
C LEU A 62 -8.05 18.52 9.72
N GLY A 63 -8.63 18.15 8.59
CA GLY A 63 -9.82 18.78 8.02
C GLY A 63 -11.00 18.75 8.99
N PHE A 64 -11.27 17.61 9.62
CA PHE A 64 -12.29 17.49 10.66
C PHE A 64 -12.02 18.42 11.84
N VAL A 65 -10.80 18.43 12.40
CA VAL A 65 -10.46 19.30 13.53
C VAL A 65 -10.66 20.77 13.19
N LEU A 66 -10.22 21.20 12.01
CA LEU A 66 -10.36 22.58 11.54
C LEU A 66 -11.82 22.97 11.32
N VAL A 67 -12.63 22.08 10.71
CA VAL A 67 -14.05 22.34 10.51
C VAL A 67 -14.78 22.45 11.85
N PHE A 68 -14.43 21.65 12.86
CA PHE A 68 -15.10 21.71 14.16
C PHE A 68 -14.59 22.82 15.08
N LEU A 69 -13.57 23.59 14.66
CA LEU A 69 -12.98 24.67 15.45
C LEU A 69 -13.97 25.82 15.71
N GLY A 70 -13.96 26.35 16.94
CA GLY A 70 -14.80 27.48 17.37
C GLY A 70 -16.28 27.13 17.60
N GLU A 71 -16.61 25.84 17.72
CA GLU A 71 -17.91 25.30 18.13
C GLU A 71 -19.12 25.97 17.44
N GLY A 72 -20.15 26.40 18.19
CA GLY A 72 -21.40 26.95 17.66
C GLY A 72 -21.41 28.47 17.45
N ASN A 73 -20.33 29.16 17.77
CA ASN A 73 -20.29 30.62 17.65
C ASN A 73 -20.26 31.04 16.16
N LEU A 74 -21.16 31.97 15.80
CA LEU A 74 -21.32 32.53 14.45
C LEU A 74 -21.69 31.50 13.37
N ARG A 75 -22.38 30.42 13.72
CA ARG A 75 -22.80 29.37 12.76
C ARG A 75 -24.23 29.53 12.30
N THR A 76 -24.47 29.35 11.00
CA THR A 76 -25.81 29.31 10.44
C THR A 76 -26.48 27.97 10.74
N LYS A 77 -27.83 27.93 10.73
CA LYS A 77 -28.60 26.69 10.93
C LYS A 77 -28.24 25.62 9.88
N GLN A 78 -27.94 26.02 8.65
CA GLN A 78 -27.49 25.13 7.57
C GLN A 78 -26.10 24.54 7.85
N GLU A 79 -25.17 25.34 8.35
CA GLU A 79 -23.83 24.85 8.72
C GLU A 79 -23.91 23.82 9.86
N ILE A 80 -24.74 24.08 10.87
CA ILE A 80 -24.98 23.13 11.98
C ILE A 80 -25.53 21.79 11.45
N PHE A 81 -26.41 21.82 10.44
CA PHE A 81 -26.91 20.61 9.80
C PHE A 81 -25.77 19.83 9.12
N ILE A 82 -24.94 20.49 8.31
CA ILE A 82 -23.76 19.85 7.66
C ILE A 82 -22.81 19.25 8.71
N LEU A 83 -22.53 19.98 9.79
CA LEU A 83 -21.64 19.52 10.87
C LEU A 83 -22.17 18.29 11.60
N LYS A 84 -23.50 18.15 11.71
CA LYS A 84 -24.12 16.93 12.25
C LYS A 84 -23.80 15.72 11.37
N TYR A 85 -23.94 15.82 10.05
CA TYR A 85 -23.57 14.73 9.14
C TYR A 85 -22.09 14.46 9.17
N LEU A 86 -21.27 15.51 9.17
CA LEU A 86 -19.82 15.39 9.19
C LEU A 86 -19.32 14.73 10.48
N SER A 87 -20.00 14.99 11.60
CA SER A 87 -19.74 14.33 12.87
C SER A 87 -20.08 12.85 12.79
N TRP A 88 -21.27 12.47 12.30
CA TRP A 88 -21.60 11.05 12.10
C TRP A 88 -20.67 10.36 11.10
N LEU A 89 -20.23 11.06 10.06
CA LEU A 89 -19.29 10.55 9.07
C LEU A 89 -17.97 10.14 9.73
N SER A 90 -17.46 10.90 10.71
CA SER A 90 -16.23 10.53 11.41
C SER A 90 -16.36 9.18 12.13
N LEU A 91 -17.53 8.89 12.71
CA LEU A 91 -17.81 7.59 13.33
C LEU A 91 -17.92 6.47 12.28
N VAL A 92 -18.61 6.72 11.17
CA VAL A 92 -18.73 5.75 10.07
C VAL A 92 -17.35 5.38 9.53
N ILE A 93 -16.49 6.38 9.30
CA ILE A 93 -15.11 6.14 8.84
C ILE A 93 -14.32 5.32 9.88
N ALA A 94 -14.47 5.59 11.18
CA ALA A 94 -13.81 4.81 12.23
C ALA A 94 -14.24 3.33 12.21
N ILE A 95 -15.53 3.07 12.04
CA ILE A 95 -16.05 1.69 11.93
C ILE A 95 -15.51 1.01 10.67
N LEU A 96 -15.52 1.70 9.53
CA LEU A 96 -14.97 1.18 8.27
C LEU A 96 -13.49 0.85 8.41
N LEU A 97 -12.67 1.75 8.96
CA LEU A 97 -11.26 1.49 9.23
C LEU A 97 -11.05 0.28 10.15
N GLY A 98 -11.90 0.10 11.15
CA GLY A 98 -11.88 -1.08 12.01
C GLY A 98 -12.13 -2.38 11.24
N LEU A 99 -13.05 -2.35 10.26
CA LEU A 99 -13.32 -3.49 9.38
C LEU A 99 -12.18 -3.77 8.39
N LEU A 100 -11.40 -2.74 8.01
CA LEU A 100 -10.25 -2.92 7.12
C LEU A 100 -9.08 -3.66 7.78
N ILE A 101 -8.98 -3.67 9.12
CA ILE A 101 -7.91 -4.36 9.85
C ILE A 101 -7.92 -5.89 9.60
N PRO A 102 -9.02 -6.63 9.88
CA PRO A 102 -9.06 -8.06 9.59
C PRO A 102 -8.94 -8.36 8.09
N LEU A 103 -9.48 -7.48 7.23
CA LEU A 103 -9.34 -7.61 5.78
C LEU A 103 -7.88 -7.49 5.33
N CYS A 104 -7.13 -6.54 5.88
CA CYS A 104 -5.70 -6.34 5.59
C CYS A 104 -4.88 -7.58 5.98
N LEU A 105 -5.15 -8.17 7.15
CA LEU A 105 -4.48 -9.39 7.60
C LEU A 105 -4.76 -10.58 6.68
N SER A 106 -6.03 -10.79 6.33
CA SER A 106 -6.45 -11.85 5.40
C SER A 106 -5.78 -11.68 4.03
N ASN A 107 -5.75 -10.45 3.50
CA ASN A 107 -5.10 -10.18 2.22
C ASN A 107 -3.58 -10.32 2.27
N THR A 108 -2.94 -9.96 3.37
CA THR A 108 -1.50 -10.20 3.56
C THR A 108 -1.17 -11.69 3.42
N TYR A 109 -1.98 -12.57 4.02
CA TYR A 109 -1.82 -14.01 3.89
C TYR A 109 -2.04 -14.50 2.45
N ARG A 110 -3.13 -14.04 1.80
CA ARG A 110 -3.43 -14.36 0.39
C ARG A 110 -2.30 -13.94 -0.55
N ILE A 111 -1.78 -12.71 -0.41
CA ILE A 111 -0.68 -12.20 -1.22
C ILE A 111 0.61 -12.97 -0.96
N ASN A 112 0.91 -13.31 0.29
CA ASN A 112 2.09 -14.11 0.60
C ASN A 112 2.04 -15.49 -0.09
N ASN A 113 0.88 -16.14 -0.12
CA ASN A 113 0.69 -17.39 -0.85
C ASN A 113 0.83 -17.20 -2.37
N LEU A 114 0.23 -16.15 -2.93
CA LEU A 114 0.37 -15.81 -4.35
C LEU A 114 1.83 -15.57 -4.74
N ASN A 115 2.57 -14.79 -3.96
CA ASN A 115 3.99 -14.53 -4.17
C ASN A 115 4.80 -15.82 -4.10
N ASN A 116 4.54 -16.69 -3.12
CA ASN A 116 5.23 -17.97 -2.99
C ASN A 116 4.96 -18.90 -4.17
N ASN A 117 3.73 -18.94 -4.67
CA ASN A 117 3.37 -19.75 -5.84
C ASN A 117 4.03 -19.21 -7.11
N GLN A 118 4.01 -17.89 -7.32
CA GLN A 118 4.68 -17.25 -8.46
C GLN A 118 6.20 -17.47 -8.43
N ILE A 119 6.84 -17.26 -7.28
CA ILE A 119 8.28 -17.47 -7.12
C ILE A 119 8.64 -18.94 -7.37
N THR A 120 7.87 -19.88 -6.79
CA THR A 120 8.10 -21.32 -6.99
C THR A 120 7.92 -21.71 -8.46
N ALA A 121 6.85 -21.24 -9.13
CA ALA A 121 6.61 -21.54 -10.54
C ALA A 121 7.75 -21.01 -11.43
N GLN A 122 8.19 -19.77 -11.21
CA GLN A 122 9.33 -19.18 -11.94
C GLN A 122 10.63 -19.93 -11.66
N ALA A 123 10.86 -20.34 -10.40
CA ALA A 123 12.04 -21.12 -10.02
C ALA A 123 12.05 -22.50 -10.67
N THR A 124 10.93 -23.22 -10.65
CA THR A 124 10.77 -24.53 -11.30
C THR A 124 11.01 -24.44 -12.80
N GLN A 125 10.47 -23.43 -13.47
CA GLN A 125 10.68 -23.22 -14.90
C GLN A 125 12.16 -22.97 -15.23
N ARG A 126 12.83 -22.09 -14.47
CA ARG A 126 14.26 -21.82 -14.66
C ARG A 126 15.13 -23.04 -14.34
N MET A 127 14.80 -23.77 -13.28
CA MET A 127 15.51 -24.99 -12.90
C MET A 127 15.40 -26.07 -13.99
N SER A 128 14.21 -26.24 -14.58
CA SER A 128 14.00 -27.17 -15.69
C SER A 128 14.83 -26.79 -16.92
N GLN A 129 14.94 -25.50 -17.26
CA GLN A 129 15.80 -25.04 -18.36
C GLN A 129 17.28 -25.33 -18.09
N ILE A 130 17.75 -25.13 -16.86
CA ILE A 130 19.12 -25.44 -16.47
C ILE A 130 19.37 -26.96 -16.56
N GLN A 131 18.44 -27.79 -16.08
CA GLN A 131 18.55 -29.25 -16.16
C GLN A 131 18.55 -29.74 -17.62
N GLN A 132 17.69 -29.21 -18.48
CA GLN A 132 17.69 -29.53 -19.91
C GLN A 132 19.01 -29.14 -20.59
N PHE A 133 19.58 -27.99 -20.21
CA PHE A 133 20.90 -27.57 -20.70
C PHE A 133 22.02 -28.51 -20.23
N GLU A 134 22.03 -28.92 -18.97
CA GLU A 134 22.98 -29.92 -18.44
C GLU A 134 22.84 -31.27 -19.14
N GLU A 135 21.62 -31.75 -19.38
CA GLU A 135 21.39 -33.00 -20.10
C GLU A 135 21.87 -32.93 -21.56
N GLN A 136 21.64 -31.80 -22.23
CA GLN A 136 22.13 -31.57 -23.59
C GLN A 136 23.66 -31.55 -23.63
N LEU A 137 24.32 -30.88 -22.66
CA LEU A 137 25.78 -30.89 -22.53
C LEU A 137 26.34 -32.27 -22.15
N GLY A 138 25.59 -33.04 -21.35
CA GLY A 138 25.95 -34.41 -20.96
C GLY A 138 25.94 -35.37 -22.15
N LYS A 139 24.93 -35.26 -23.02
CA LYS A 139 24.70 -36.11 -24.20
C LYS A 139 25.43 -35.65 -25.47
N ALA A 140 25.89 -34.40 -25.53
CA ALA A 140 26.57 -33.85 -26.71
C ALA A 140 27.91 -34.55 -26.98
N THR A 141 28.09 -35.03 -28.21
CA THR A 141 29.37 -35.53 -28.76
C THR A 141 30.12 -34.38 -29.44
N THR A 142 31.43 -34.53 -29.69
CA THR A 142 32.35 -33.50 -30.20
C THR A 142 31.88 -32.74 -31.46
N SER A 143 31.00 -33.31 -32.30
CA SER A 143 30.44 -32.64 -33.49
C SER A 143 29.21 -31.76 -33.22
N ASP A 144 28.48 -31.95 -32.12
CA ASP A 144 27.30 -31.14 -31.76
C ASP A 144 27.68 -29.86 -30.99
N PHE A 145 28.95 -29.78 -30.57
CA PHE A 145 29.48 -28.73 -29.72
C PHE A 145 29.61 -27.38 -30.46
N GLU A 146 29.93 -27.40 -31.76
CA GLU A 146 29.97 -26.20 -32.61
C GLU A 146 28.58 -25.56 -32.77
N THR A 147 27.52 -26.37 -32.85
CA THR A 147 26.13 -25.90 -32.97
C THR A 147 25.61 -25.29 -31.66
N LEU A 148 26.05 -25.80 -30.51
CA LEU A 148 25.76 -25.23 -29.19
C LEU A 148 26.54 -23.93 -28.95
N LEU A 149 27.80 -23.87 -29.39
CA LEU A 149 28.61 -22.64 -29.37
C LEU A 149 28.00 -21.51 -30.21
N GLY A 150 27.39 -21.83 -31.34
CA GLY A 150 26.66 -20.84 -32.16
C GLY A 150 25.46 -20.18 -31.47
N ARG A 151 24.87 -20.82 -30.44
CA ARG A 151 23.76 -20.24 -29.65
C ARG A 151 24.24 -19.39 -28.47
N ILE A 152 25.41 -19.71 -27.93
CA ILE A 152 26.05 -18.96 -26.86
C ILE A 152 27.00 -17.98 -27.55
N ASN A 153 26.44 -16.88 -28.07
CA ASN A 153 27.20 -15.82 -28.76
C ASN A 153 28.29 -15.24 -27.85
N THR A 154 29.43 -15.91 -27.81
CA THR A 154 30.58 -15.59 -26.99
C THR A 154 31.47 -14.70 -27.83
N GLN A 155 31.07 -13.44 -27.90
CA GLN A 155 31.80 -12.37 -28.59
C GLN A 155 33.25 -12.17 -28.06
N ASN A 156 33.65 -12.90 -27.00
CA ASN A 156 34.99 -12.90 -26.41
C ASN A 156 35.65 -14.30 -26.25
N SER A 157 35.07 -15.41 -26.74
CA SER A 157 35.67 -16.77 -26.55
C SER A 157 36.39 -17.32 -27.78
N ALA A 158 36.58 -16.51 -28.83
CA ALA A 158 37.36 -16.89 -30.00
C ALA A 158 38.88 -16.95 -29.74
N GLU A 159 39.36 -16.64 -28.54
CA GLU A 159 40.75 -16.89 -28.15
C GLU A 159 40.88 -18.27 -27.46
N LYS A 160 41.26 -19.25 -28.29
CA LYS A 160 41.81 -20.58 -27.94
C LYS A 160 40.97 -21.45 -27.00
N ILE A 161 40.03 -22.21 -27.57
CA ILE A 161 39.53 -23.43 -26.94
C ILE A 161 40.22 -24.61 -27.63
N ALA A 162 41.37 -25.02 -27.09
CA ALA A 162 42.15 -26.15 -27.59
C ALA A 162 41.63 -27.51 -27.07
N ASN A 163 40.68 -27.52 -26.12
CA ASN A 163 40.17 -28.76 -25.52
C ASN A 163 38.65 -28.72 -25.25
N PRO A 164 37.83 -29.51 -25.99
CA PRO A 164 36.38 -29.59 -25.80
C PRO A 164 35.97 -30.07 -24.39
N GLU A 165 36.80 -30.88 -23.73
CA GLU A 165 36.52 -31.35 -22.37
C GLU A 165 36.62 -30.22 -21.32
N GLU A 166 37.55 -29.28 -21.50
CA GLU A 166 37.71 -28.15 -20.57
C GLU A 166 36.51 -27.21 -20.65
N LEU A 167 35.98 -26.97 -21.87
CA LEU A 167 34.79 -26.15 -22.05
C LEU A 167 33.53 -26.83 -21.49
N LYS A 168 33.38 -28.15 -21.67
CA LYS A 168 32.29 -28.93 -21.05
C LYS A 168 32.33 -28.82 -19.52
N ASN A 169 33.51 -28.94 -18.92
CA ASN A 169 33.69 -28.80 -17.48
C ASN A 169 33.40 -27.38 -16.98
N ARG A 170 33.78 -26.33 -17.73
CA ARG A 170 33.42 -24.94 -17.41
C ARG A 170 31.92 -24.69 -17.45
N LEU A 171 31.23 -25.18 -18.49
CA LEU A 171 29.77 -25.00 -18.63
C LEU A 171 28.98 -25.78 -17.56
N LEU A 172 29.44 -26.98 -17.17
CA LEU A 172 28.85 -27.73 -16.05
C LEU A 172 29.08 -27.02 -14.70
N ALA A 173 30.26 -26.44 -14.49
CA ALA A 173 30.54 -25.64 -13.30
C ALA A 173 29.66 -24.38 -13.27
N GLU A 174 29.51 -23.69 -14.39
CA GLU A 174 28.64 -22.50 -14.52
C GLU A 174 27.16 -22.84 -14.28
N SER A 175 26.68 -23.99 -14.79
CA SER A 175 25.34 -24.49 -14.50
C SER A 175 25.12 -24.76 -13.01
N THR A 176 26.10 -25.39 -12.34
CA THR A 176 26.04 -25.63 -10.89
C THR A 176 26.02 -24.32 -10.11
N THR A 177 26.83 -23.34 -10.52
CA THR A 177 26.81 -21.98 -9.96
C THR A 177 25.47 -21.29 -10.24
N ALA A 178 24.88 -21.44 -11.43
CA ALA A 178 23.59 -20.89 -11.79
C ALA A 178 22.46 -21.47 -10.94
N LYS A 179 22.45 -22.79 -10.67
CA LYS A 179 21.51 -23.42 -9.74
C LYS A 179 21.63 -22.86 -8.33
N ARG A 180 22.85 -22.78 -7.79
CA ARG A 180 23.11 -22.23 -6.45
C ARG A 180 22.68 -20.77 -6.35
N ASN A 181 22.98 -19.97 -7.37
CA ASN A 181 22.57 -18.58 -7.44
C ASN A 181 21.04 -18.45 -7.55
N LEU A 182 20.38 -19.32 -8.30
CA LEU A 182 18.92 -19.36 -8.41
C LEU A 182 18.27 -19.69 -7.06
N GLU A 183 18.77 -20.69 -6.33
CA GLU A 183 18.28 -21.04 -5.00
C GLU A 183 18.45 -19.88 -4.00
N GLN A 184 19.62 -19.23 -4.00
CA GLN A 184 19.88 -18.05 -3.18
C GLN A 184 18.97 -16.87 -3.58
N GLN A 185 18.77 -16.62 -4.87
CA GLN A 185 17.87 -15.58 -5.37
C GLN A 185 16.41 -15.84 -4.98
N VAL A 186 15.96 -17.10 -5.04
CA VAL A 186 14.60 -17.49 -4.62
C VAL A 186 14.41 -17.27 -3.13
N ALA A 187 15.36 -17.70 -2.30
CA ALA A 187 15.30 -17.52 -0.85
C ALA A 187 15.28 -16.03 -0.46
N THR A 188 16.19 -15.24 -1.03
CA THR A 188 16.29 -13.79 -0.78
C THR A 188 15.06 -13.04 -1.28
N THR A 189 14.57 -13.34 -2.49
CA THR A 189 13.36 -12.71 -3.04
C THR A 189 12.13 -13.03 -2.19
N ARG A 190 11.95 -14.29 -1.78
CA ARG A 190 10.86 -14.71 -0.91
C ARG A 190 10.91 -13.96 0.43
N GLN A 191 12.08 -13.88 1.05
CA GLN A 191 12.26 -13.18 2.33
C GLN A 191 11.96 -11.69 2.19
N SER A 192 12.54 -11.03 1.18
CA SER A 192 12.33 -9.60 0.92
C SER A 192 10.86 -9.27 0.69
N LYS A 193 10.16 -10.07 -0.14
CA LYS A 193 8.72 -9.87 -0.39
C LYS A 193 7.89 -10.07 0.87
N ARG A 194 8.21 -11.07 1.69
CA ARG A 194 7.52 -11.28 2.97
C ARG A 194 7.72 -10.12 3.93
N LEU A 195 8.96 -9.62 4.06
CA LEU A 195 9.26 -8.48 4.92
C LEU A 195 8.58 -7.20 4.44
N GLU A 196 8.57 -6.95 3.13
CA GLU A 196 7.88 -5.82 2.50
C GLU A 196 6.38 -5.83 2.80
N LEU A 197 5.74 -7.00 2.67
CA LEU A 197 4.32 -7.19 3.01
C LEU A 197 4.04 -6.93 4.48
N ILE A 198 4.83 -7.52 5.39
CA ILE A 198 4.66 -7.34 6.83
C ILE A 198 4.84 -5.87 7.21
N LYS A 199 5.88 -5.21 6.70
CA LYS A 199 6.13 -3.79 6.95
C LYS A 199 4.96 -2.92 6.51
N SER A 200 4.44 -3.18 5.31
CA SER A 200 3.30 -2.45 4.74
C SER A 200 2.02 -2.71 5.53
N ALA A 201 1.77 -3.96 5.91
CA ALA A 201 0.60 -4.35 6.71
C ALA A 201 0.63 -3.69 8.10
N LEU A 202 1.79 -3.71 8.78
CA LEU A 202 1.96 -3.07 10.08
C LEU A 202 1.76 -1.56 10.00
N LYS A 203 2.31 -0.90 8.97
CA LYS A 203 2.09 0.53 8.73
C LYS A 203 0.59 0.83 8.60
N ALA A 204 -0.12 0.06 7.78
CA ALA A 204 -1.56 0.24 7.56
C ALA A 204 -2.37 -0.03 8.84
N ILE A 205 -2.06 -1.07 9.61
CA ILE A 205 -2.77 -1.39 10.85
C ILE A 205 -2.55 -0.31 11.91
N VAL A 206 -1.30 0.09 12.13
CA VAL A 206 -0.97 1.14 13.11
C VAL A 206 -1.63 2.46 12.73
N GLY A 207 -1.53 2.87 11.46
CA GLY A 207 -2.19 4.08 10.97
C GLY A 207 -3.71 4.01 11.10
N ALA A 208 -4.33 2.85 10.85
CA ALA A 208 -5.76 2.65 11.05
C ALA A 208 -6.15 2.79 12.53
N ILE A 209 -5.43 2.15 13.46
CA ILE A 209 -5.73 2.23 14.90
C ILE A 209 -5.65 3.67 15.41
N ILE A 210 -4.58 4.39 15.07
CA ILE A 210 -4.42 5.80 15.45
C ILE A 210 -5.57 6.64 14.88
N SER A 211 -5.93 6.42 13.61
CA SER A 211 -7.01 7.14 12.95
C SER A 211 -8.38 6.85 13.56
N ILE A 212 -8.67 5.57 13.86
CA ILE A 212 -9.90 5.15 14.56
C ILE A 212 -10.02 5.86 15.90
N PHE A 213 -8.95 5.85 16.70
CA PHE A 213 -8.93 6.52 18.00
C PHE A 213 -9.25 8.01 17.86
N LEU A 214 -8.56 8.71 16.94
CA LEU A 214 -8.77 10.15 16.72
C LEU A 214 -10.17 10.47 16.19
N LEU A 215 -10.70 9.68 15.25
CA LEU A 215 -12.06 9.86 14.71
C LEU A 215 -13.15 9.65 15.76
N ILE A 216 -12.97 8.68 16.67
CA ILE A 216 -13.86 8.47 17.82
C ILE A 216 -13.78 9.68 18.76
N ARG A 217 -12.57 10.20 19.04
CA ARG A 217 -12.39 11.40 19.87
C ARG A 217 -13.05 12.64 19.25
N ILE A 218 -12.91 12.83 17.93
CA ILE A 218 -13.60 13.88 17.17
C ILE A 218 -15.12 13.71 17.28
N TRP A 219 -15.64 12.48 17.11
CA TRP A 219 -17.07 12.21 17.25
C TRP A 219 -17.57 12.51 18.68
N GLN A 220 -16.81 12.19 19.71
CA GLN A 220 -17.15 12.50 21.10
C GLN A 220 -17.13 14.02 21.37
N ALA A 221 -16.10 14.72 20.90
CA ALA A 221 -15.95 16.17 21.09
C ALA A 221 -17.06 16.95 20.35
N THR A 222 -17.51 16.46 19.20
CA THR A 222 -18.53 17.09 18.35
C THR A 222 -19.96 16.77 18.77
N ARG A 223 -20.18 16.25 20.00
CA ARG A 223 -21.52 15.99 20.56
C ARG A 223 -22.43 17.21 20.53
N TRP A 224 -21.87 18.40 20.70
CA TRP A 224 -22.62 19.66 20.68
C TRP A 224 -23.34 19.89 19.33
N ALA A 225 -22.68 19.54 18.20
CA ALA A 225 -23.25 19.67 16.86
C ALA A 225 -24.44 18.72 16.63
N ARG A 226 -24.51 17.62 17.40
CA ARG A 226 -25.61 16.65 17.34
C ARG A 226 -26.77 17.01 18.28
N LYS A 227 -26.48 17.71 19.39
CA LYS A 227 -27.46 18.04 20.44
C LYS A 227 -28.25 19.33 20.17
N SER A 228 -27.74 20.25 19.34
CA SER A 228 -28.31 21.60 19.17
C SER A 228 -29.70 21.65 18.51
N MET A 229 -30.23 20.55 17.97
CA MET A 229 -31.63 20.46 17.50
C MET A 229 -32.67 20.27 18.61
N ARG A 230 -32.28 20.24 19.90
CA ARG A 230 -33.20 20.10 21.04
C ARG A 230 -33.26 21.33 21.93
N ARG A 231 -33.44 22.51 21.34
CA ARG A 231 -34.15 23.63 21.99
C ARG A 231 -35.40 23.92 21.18
N LYS A 232 -36.48 23.20 21.51
CA LYS A 232 -37.83 23.74 21.41
C LYS A 232 -38.14 24.30 22.79
N ASP A 233 -38.24 25.62 22.84
CA ASP A 233 -39.30 26.35 23.54
C ASP A 233 -39.64 25.81 24.93
N GLU A 234 -38.88 26.24 25.93
CA GLU A 234 -39.41 26.33 27.29
C GLU A 234 -39.78 27.81 27.52
N TRP A 235 -41.04 27.97 27.91
CA TRP A 235 -41.86 29.18 27.98
C TRP A 235 -41.34 30.21 28.99
#